data_AF-A0A6S6TB98-F1
#
_entry.id   AF-A0A6S6TB98-F1
#
_cell.length_a   1.000
_cell.length_b   1.000
_cell.length_c   1.000
_cell.angle_alpha   90.00
_cell.angle_beta   90.00
_cell.angle_gamma   90.00
#
_symmetry.space_group_name_H-M   'P 1'
#
loop_
_entity.id
_entity.type
_entity.pdbx_description
1 polymer ?
#
loop_
_entity_poly.entity_id
_entity_poly.type
_entity_poly.pdbx_seq_one_letter_code
_entity_poly.pdbx_strand_id
1 'polypeptide(L)'
;MYSLTHLFQCVALVTKIQDKLKMPKQLLNAIILVMLSLSMISCSATNIKPWERGNLAKPAMTFGSDSLIDATDDHVYFSKEATSGGRSFGAGGCGCN
;
A
#
# COMPACT_ATOMS: atom_id res chain seq x y z
N MET A 1 -5.51 -8.30 -1.53
CA MET A 1 -6.19 -9.57 -1.17
C MET A 1 -6.35 -9.75 0.34
N TYR A 2 -5.33 -9.46 1.18
CA TYR A 2 -5.44 -9.61 2.64
C TYR A 2 -6.39 -8.62 3.35
N SER A 3 -6.52 -7.38 2.87
CA SER A 3 -7.39 -6.38 3.54
C SER A 3 -8.88 -6.72 3.48
N LEU A 4 -9.34 -7.38 2.41
CA LEU A 4 -10.75 -7.73 2.24
C LEU A 4 -11.13 -8.92 3.14
N THR A 5 -10.25 -9.93 3.26
CA THR A 5 -10.49 -11.11 4.12
C THR A 5 -10.52 -10.75 5.60
N HIS A 6 -9.69 -9.81 6.05
CA HIS A 6 -9.75 -9.29 7.42
C HIS A 6 -11.05 -8.53 7.72
N LEU A 7 -11.61 -7.81 6.75
CA LEU A 7 -12.89 -7.12 6.90
C LEU A 7 -14.04 -8.12 7.08
N PHE A 8 -14.09 -9.18 6.25
CA PHE A 8 -15.10 -10.25 6.37
C PHE A 8 -15.01 -11.00 7.69
N GLN A 9 -13.80 -11.35 8.14
CA GLN A 9 -13.59 -12.04 9.42
C GLN A 9 -14.03 -11.17 10.61
N CYS A 10 -13.77 -9.87 10.56
CA CYS A 10 -14.14 -8.93 11.62
C CYS A 10 -15.67 -8.76 11.71
N VAL A 11 -16.35 -8.61 10.57
CA VAL A 11 -17.83 -8.51 10.55
C VAL A 11 -18.48 -9.79 11.08
N ALA A 12 -17.99 -10.97 10.69
CA ALA A 12 -18.52 -12.26 11.16
C ALA A 12 -18.27 -12.51 12.66
N LEU A 13 -17.16 -11.99 13.21
CA LEU A 13 -16.88 -12.04 14.64
C LEU A 13 -17.82 -11.11 15.42
N VAL A 14 -18.04 -9.89 14.92
CA VAL A 14 -18.91 -8.89 15.56
C VAL A 14 -20.37 -9.35 15.59
N THR A 15 -20.87 -10.05 14.55
CA THR A 15 -22.22 -10.64 14.56
C THR A 15 -22.33 -11.80 15.56
N LYS A 16 -21.33 -12.69 15.65
CA LYS A 16 -21.30 -13.75 16.68
C LYS A 16 -21.29 -13.21 18.10
N ILE A 17 -20.57 -12.11 18.34
CA ILE A 17 -20.53 -11.43 19.64
C ILE A 17 -21.92 -10.83 19.96
N GLN A 18 -22.63 -10.31 18.96
CA GLN A 18 -23.98 -9.79 19.13
C GLN A 18 -24.96 -10.88 19.60
N ASP A 19 -24.88 -12.09 19.04
CA ASP A 19 -25.73 -13.22 19.40
C ASP A 19 -25.47 -13.72 20.83
N LYS A 20 -24.21 -13.63 21.31
CA LYS A 20 -23.84 -14.00 22.69
C LYS A 20 -24.28 -12.97 23.74
N LEU A 21 -24.27 -11.69 23.40
CA LEU A 21 -24.56 -10.59 24.34
C LEU A 21 -26.01 -10.06 24.25
N LYS A 22 -26.84 -10.63 23.36
CA LYS A 22 -28.28 -10.29 23.21
C LYS A 22 -28.54 -8.79 23.05
N MET A 23 -27.67 -8.12 22.29
CA MET A 23 -27.76 -6.68 22.03
C MET A 23 -28.78 -6.35 20.91
N PRO A 24 -29.48 -5.21 20.96
CA PRO A 24 -30.40 -4.81 19.89
C PRO A 24 -29.65 -4.47 18.59
N LYS A 25 -30.18 -4.88 17.44
CA LYS A 25 -29.58 -4.68 16.11
C LYS A 25 -29.27 -3.21 15.79
N GLN A 26 -30.02 -2.28 16.37
CA GLN A 26 -29.82 -0.83 16.25
C GLN A 26 -28.50 -0.36 16.88
N LEU A 27 -28.10 -0.97 18.00
CA LEU A 27 -26.84 -0.68 18.69
C LEU A 27 -25.64 -1.23 17.91
N LEU A 28 -25.81 -2.40 17.28
CA LEU A 28 -24.77 -3.00 16.43
C LEU A 28 -24.46 -2.12 15.21
N ASN A 29 -25.51 -1.65 14.52
CA ASN A 29 -25.36 -0.76 13.38
C ASN A 29 -24.65 0.55 13.76
N ALA A 30 -24.97 1.10 14.93
CA ALA A 30 -24.29 2.29 15.46
C ALA A 30 -22.79 2.02 15.71
N ILE A 31 -22.43 0.89 16.33
CA ILE A 31 -21.02 0.52 16.59
C ILE A 31 -20.25 0.33 15.28
N ILE A 32 -20.85 -0.32 14.28
CA ILE A 32 -20.21 -0.53 12.96
C ILE A 32 -19.99 0.82 12.25
N LEU A 33 -20.99 1.72 12.28
CA LEU A 33 -20.87 3.06 11.69
C LEU A 33 -19.77 3.90 12.36
N VAL A 34 -19.62 3.81 13.67
CA VAL A 34 -18.56 4.50 14.42
C VAL A 34 -17.18 3.91 14.08
N MET A 35 -17.04 2.58 14.03
CA MET A 35 -15.77 1.95 13.67
C MET A 35 -15.35 2.28 12.22
N LEU A 36 -16.32 2.38 11.31
CA LEU A 36 -16.08 2.78 9.92
C LEU A 36 -15.64 4.24 9.81
N SER A 37 -16.26 5.16 10.57
CA SER A 37 -15.88 6.58 10.52
C SER A 37 -14.49 6.84 11.11
N LEU A 38 -14.07 6.09 12.13
CA LEU A 38 -12.72 6.18 12.70
C LEU A 38 -11.63 5.71 11.73
N SER A 39 -11.95 4.78 10.81
CA SER A 39 -10.97 4.26 9.83
C SER A 39 -10.52 5.31 8.79
N MET A 40 -11.30 6.37 8.59
CA MET A 40 -10.98 7.47 7.67
C MET A 40 -9.96 8.47 8.23
N ILE A 41 -9.56 8.35 9.49
CA ILE A 41 -8.58 9.23 10.16
C ILE A 41 -7.17 8.63 10.06
N SER A 42 -6.86 7.91 8.97
CA SER A 42 -5.50 7.43 8.70
C SER A 42 -4.58 8.63 8.47
N CYS A 43 -3.76 8.89 9.47
CA CYS A 43 -2.91 10.06 9.63
C CYS A 43 -1.71 10.03 8.67
N SER A 44 -1.79 10.80 7.58
CA SER A 44 -0.60 11.26 6.82
C SER A 44 -0.21 12.67 7.26
N ALA A 45 -0.31 13.00 8.55
CA ALA A 45 -0.02 14.33 9.09
C ALA A 45 1.49 14.56 9.35
N THR A 46 2.37 14.05 8.50
CA THR A 46 3.78 14.43 8.54
C THR A 46 3.96 15.83 7.95
N ASN A 47 3.63 16.85 8.74
CA ASN A 47 3.97 18.24 8.45
C ASN A 47 5.49 18.43 8.63
N ILE A 48 6.28 17.92 7.67
CA ILE A 48 7.72 18.19 7.58
C ILE A 48 7.85 19.63 7.12
N LYS A 49 8.48 20.48 7.92
CA LYS A 49 8.66 21.90 7.56
C LYS A 49 9.51 21.99 6.28
N PRO A 50 9.26 22.96 5.38
CA PRO A 50 9.95 23.01 4.08
C PRO A 50 11.48 22.94 4.15
N TRP A 51 12.08 23.53 5.20
CA TRP A 51 13.53 23.53 5.42
C TRP A 51 14.09 22.22 6.02
N GLU A 52 13.25 21.37 6.61
CA GLU A 52 13.67 20.06 7.13
C GLU A 52 13.87 19.04 6.00
N ARG A 53 13.28 19.27 4.82
CA ARG A 53 13.43 18.39 3.64
C ARG A 53 14.89 18.27 3.18
N GLY A 54 15.67 19.35 3.26
CA GLY A 54 17.09 19.34 2.90
C GLY A 54 17.94 18.44 3.80
N ASN A 55 17.52 18.24 5.06
CA ASN A 55 18.24 17.41 6.02
C ASN A 55 17.77 15.93 5.99
N LEU A 56 16.57 15.68 5.45
CA LEU A 56 16.00 14.33 5.27
C LEU A 56 16.39 13.70 3.93
N ALA A 57 16.59 14.52 2.89
CA ALA A 57 17.04 14.06 1.58
C ALA A 57 18.55 13.74 1.62
N LYS A 58 18.88 12.46 1.78
CA LYS A 58 20.28 12.01 1.72
C LYS A 58 20.77 12.08 0.26
N PRO A 59 22.08 12.35 0.02
CA PRO A 59 22.64 12.35 -1.34
C PRO A 59 22.37 11.07 -2.14
N ALA A 60 22.33 9.92 -1.45
CA ALA A 60 22.02 8.61 -2.02
C ALA A 60 20.55 8.40 -2.44
N MET A 61 19.66 9.37 -2.17
CA MET A 61 18.27 9.37 -2.67
C MET A 61 18.15 10.12 -4.00
N THR A 62 19.27 10.64 -4.53
CA THR A 62 19.32 11.28 -5.84
C THR A 62 19.27 10.22 -6.93
N PHE A 63 18.51 10.48 -7.99
CA PHE A 63 18.49 9.60 -9.17
C PHE A 63 19.91 9.46 -9.74
N GLY A 64 20.33 8.23 -10.04
CA GLY A 64 21.66 7.96 -10.57
C GLY A 64 22.81 8.18 -9.60
N SER A 65 22.56 8.21 -8.28
CA SER A 65 23.64 8.33 -7.30
C SER A 65 24.58 7.13 -7.26
N ASP A 66 24.11 5.96 -7.71
CA ASP A 66 24.88 4.72 -7.75
C ASP A 66 24.52 3.90 -9.00
N SER A 67 25.50 3.69 -9.88
CA SER A 67 25.33 2.90 -11.11
C SER A 67 24.95 1.45 -10.86
N LEU A 68 25.35 0.88 -9.71
CA LEU A 68 24.99 -0.50 -9.36
C LEU A 68 23.50 -0.58 -9.01
N ILE A 69 22.98 0.38 -8.24
CA ILE A 69 21.56 0.44 -7.88
C ILE A 69 20.72 0.63 -9.14
N ASP A 70 21.11 1.54 -10.02
CA ASP A 70 20.42 1.77 -11.30
C ASP A 70 20.38 0.52 -12.17
N ALA A 71 21.52 -0.18 -12.34
CA ALA A 71 21.55 -1.43 -13.10
C ALA A 71 20.67 -2.52 -12.47
N THR A 72 20.59 -2.56 -11.14
CA THR A 72 19.75 -3.54 -10.42
C THR A 72 18.27 -3.21 -10.58
N ASP A 73 17.89 -1.93 -10.52
CA ASP A 73 16.52 -1.46 -10.74
C ASP A 73 16.07 -1.77 -12.17
N ASP A 74 16.93 -1.51 -13.16
CA ASP A 74 16.68 -1.91 -14.55
C ASP A 74 16.49 -3.42 -14.66
N HIS A 75 17.34 -4.24 -14.06
CA HIS A 75 17.18 -5.70 -14.08
C HIS A 75 15.84 -6.17 -13.48
N VAL A 76 15.39 -5.56 -12.38
CA VAL A 76 14.09 -5.84 -11.77
C VAL A 76 12.94 -5.36 -12.67
N TYR A 77 13.09 -4.18 -13.27
CA TYR A 77 12.13 -3.59 -14.19
C TYR A 77 11.94 -4.45 -15.44
N PHE A 78 13.02 -4.86 -16.09
CA PHE A 78 13.00 -5.83 -17.18
C PHE A 78 12.37 -7.16 -16.76
N SER A 79 12.72 -7.70 -15.59
CA SER A 79 12.15 -8.97 -15.15
C SER A 79 10.63 -8.91 -14.93
N LYS A 80 10.10 -7.74 -14.56
CA LYS A 80 8.67 -7.52 -14.34
C LYS A 80 7.90 -7.13 -15.61
N GLU A 81 8.53 -6.35 -16.46
CA GLU A 81 7.86 -5.65 -17.58
C GLU A 81 8.45 -6.03 -18.95
N ALA A 82 9.29 -7.07 -19.04
CA ALA A 82 9.84 -7.57 -20.31
C ALA A 82 8.76 -7.95 -21.33
N THR A 83 7.55 -8.29 -20.90
CA THR A 83 6.45 -8.57 -21.83
C THR A 83 5.84 -7.31 -22.42
N SER A 84 6.01 -6.16 -21.77
CA SER A 84 5.36 -4.89 -22.10
C SER A 84 6.21 -3.98 -23.00
N GLY A 85 7.45 -4.34 -23.33
CA GLY A 85 8.35 -3.38 -23.98
C GLY A 85 8.99 -2.47 -22.94
N GLY A 86 9.97 -2.97 -22.20
CA GLY A 86 10.77 -2.14 -21.27
C GLY A 86 11.58 -1.01 -21.95
N ARG A 87 12.43 -0.34 -21.18
CA ARG A 87 13.04 0.96 -21.53
C ARG A 87 14.16 0.94 -22.60
N SER A 88 14.48 -0.23 -23.17
CA SER A 88 15.59 -0.39 -24.13
C SER A 88 15.16 -1.17 -25.37
N PHE A 89 15.92 -1.06 -26.45
CA PHE A 89 15.56 -1.55 -27.79
C PHE A 89 15.31 -3.08 -27.88
N GLY A 90 15.67 -3.86 -26.86
CA GLY A 90 15.44 -5.32 -26.77
C GLY A 90 14.36 -5.73 -25.77
N ALA A 91 13.56 -4.79 -25.27
CA ALA A 91 12.69 -5.02 -24.11
C ALA A 91 11.28 -5.53 -24.45
N GLY A 92 11.03 -5.86 -25.73
CA GLY A 92 9.72 -6.28 -26.25
C GLY A 92 9.38 -7.74 -25.90
N GLY A 93 8.16 -7.93 -25.39
CA GLY A 93 7.62 -9.24 -25.06
C GLY A 93 7.65 -10.21 -26.24
N CYS A 94 8.06 -11.45 -25.91
CA CYS A 94 8.41 -12.61 -26.76
C CYS A 94 9.92 -12.91 -26.81
N GLY A 95 10.80 -11.99 -26.41
CA GLY A 95 12.19 -12.34 -26.07
C GLY A 95 13.06 -12.86 -27.22
N CYS A 96 12.73 -12.58 -28.47
CA CYS A 96 13.57 -12.95 -29.61
C CYS A 96 14.56 -11.81 -29.93
N ASN A 97 15.80 -11.95 -29.43
CA ASN A 97 17.00 -11.46 -30.14
C ASN A 97 17.71 -12.67 -30.75
#